data_AF-C5J8D1-F1
#
_entry.id   AF-C5J8D1-F1
#
_cell.length_a   1.000
_cell.length_b   1.000
_cell.length_c   1.000
_cell.angle_alpha   90.00
_cell.angle_beta   90.00
_cell.angle_gamma   90.00
#
_symmetry.space_group_name_H-M   'P 1'
#
loop_
_entity.id
_entity.type
_entity.pdbx_description
1 polymer ?
#
loop_
_entity_poly.entity_id
_entity_poly.type
_entity_poly.pdbx_seq_one_letter_code
_entity_poly.pdbx_strand_id
1 'polypeptide(L)'
;PGNIATDESDLGTLEADRCCRTHDHCDNIPAGETKYGITNDSFFTKLNCKCEESFDRCLNQLMRMQRIQPRHRPKLAKSLLSLYSQTATIAM
;
A
#
# COMPACT_ATOMS: atom_id res chain seq x y z
N PRO A 1 -3.86 7.83 0.45
CA PRO A 1 -5.00 7.41 1.26
C PRO A 1 -6.29 7.77 0.57
N GLY A 2 -7.19 6.81 0.59
CA GLY A 2 -8.45 6.93 -0.09
C GLY A 2 -8.86 5.56 -0.54
N ASN A 3 -10.09 5.23 -0.22
CA ASN A 3 -10.77 4.06 -0.68
C ASN A 3 -12.18 4.48 -1.14
N ILE A 4 -12.80 3.63 -1.94
CA ILE A 4 -14.19 3.81 -2.39
C ILE A 4 -15.13 2.85 -1.67
N ALA A 5 -14.66 2.29 -0.55
CA ALA A 5 -15.36 1.25 0.16
C ALA A 5 -16.53 1.82 0.94
N THR A 6 -17.62 1.06 0.98
CA THR A 6 -18.82 1.38 1.74
C THR A 6 -18.64 1.13 3.23
N ASP A 7 -17.86 0.11 3.59
CA ASP A 7 -17.49 -0.22 4.97
C ASP A 7 -16.15 -0.98 5.05
N GLU A 8 -15.79 -1.42 6.26
CA GLU A 8 -14.52 -2.13 6.55
C GLU A 8 -14.43 -3.53 5.95
N SER A 9 -15.58 -4.16 5.70
CA SER A 9 -15.67 -5.49 5.09
C SER A 9 -15.81 -5.46 3.58
N ASP A 10 -16.09 -4.29 3.00
CA ASP A 10 -16.14 -4.06 1.55
C ASP A 10 -14.75 -4.08 0.93
N LEU A 11 -14.25 -5.30 0.71
CA LEU A 11 -12.97 -5.56 0.06
C LEU A 11 -13.16 -5.85 -1.43
N GLY A 12 -12.22 -5.35 -2.23
CA GLY A 12 -12.12 -5.66 -3.64
C GLY A 12 -11.85 -7.14 -3.92
N THR A 13 -12.01 -7.54 -5.19
CA THR A 13 -11.89 -8.95 -5.62
C THR A 13 -10.48 -9.52 -5.53
N LEU A 14 -9.46 -8.68 -5.38
CA LEU A 14 -8.08 -9.12 -5.23
C LEU A 14 -7.75 -9.27 -3.75
N GLU A 15 -7.19 -10.43 -3.37
CA GLU A 15 -6.68 -10.68 -2.00
C GLU A 15 -5.69 -9.61 -1.51
N ALA A 16 -5.08 -8.85 -2.43
CA ALA A 16 -4.22 -7.71 -2.11
C ALA A 16 -4.96 -6.56 -1.40
N ASP A 17 -6.27 -6.44 -1.60
CA ASP A 17 -7.05 -5.32 -1.06
C ASP A 17 -7.10 -5.32 0.48
N ARG A 18 -6.99 -6.49 1.11
CA ARG A 18 -6.85 -6.58 2.58
C ARG A 18 -5.56 -5.90 3.10
N CYS A 19 -4.49 -5.93 2.30
CA CYS A 19 -3.24 -5.23 2.63
C CYS A 19 -3.47 -3.72 2.51
N CYS A 20 -4.12 -3.27 1.43
CA CYS A 20 -4.46 -1.87 1.20
C CYS A 20 -5.38 -1.33 2.30
N ARG A 21 -6.41 -2.09 2.69
CA ARG A 21 -7.33 -1.74 3.78
C ARG A 21 -6.62 -1.45 5.09
N THR A 22 -5.68 -2.31 5.47
CA THR A 22 -4.89 -2.13 6.69
C THR A 22 -3.96 -0.92 6.58
N HIS A 23 -3.37 -0.71 5.40
CA HIS A 23 -2.45 0.40 5.14
C HIS A 23 -3.15 1.77 5.16
N ASP A 24 -4.35 1.86 4.59
CA ASP A 24 -5.17 3.08 4.57
C ASP A 24 -5.58 3.56 5.97
N HIS A 25 -5.68 2.64 6.94
CA HIS A 25 -5.99 2.95 8.34
C HIS A 25 -4.77 3.30 9.19
N CYS A 26 -3.57 3.33 8.60
CA CYS A 26 -2.39 3.70 9.34
C CYS A 26 -2.31 5.21 9.61
N ASP A 27 -1.70 5.54 10.73
CA ASP A 27 -1.32 6.90 11.05
C ASP A 27 -0.42 7.50 9.96
N ASN A 28 -0.77 8.72 9.54
CA ASN A 28 -0.19 9.34 8.36
C ASN A 28 -0.17 10.87 8.45
N ILE A 29 0.57 11.47 7.52
CA ILE A 29 0.66 12.90 7.26
C ILE A 29 0.14 13.14 5.83
N PRO A 30 -1.09 13.63 5.66
CA PRO A 30 -1.65 13.92 4.33
C PRO A 30 -0.80 14.91 3.53
N ALA A 31 -1.05 14.99 2.23
CA ALA A 31 -0.33 15.91 1.35
C ALA A 31 -0.53 17.37 1.80
N GLY A 32 0.56 18.12 1.96
CA GLY A 32 0.56 19.51 2.43
C GLY A 32 0.37 19.69 3.94
N GLU A 33 0.11 18.62 4.69
CA GLU A 33 -0.16 18.71 6.13
C GLU A 33 1.13 18.63 6.97
N THR A 34 1.06 19.16 8.18
CA THR A 34 2.15 19.08 9.16
C THR A 34 1.72 18.26 10.38
N LYS A 35 2.51 17.25 10.73
CA LYS A 35 2.29 16.42 11.93
C LYS A 35 3.62 16.02 12.53
N TYR A 36 3.68 15.87 13.85
CA TYR A 36 4.92 15.50 14.57
C TYR A 36 6.10 16.46 14.31
N GLY A 37 5.83 17.72 13.97
CA GLY A 37 6.86 18.69 13.59
C GLY A 37 7.45 18.47 12.19
N ILE A 38 6.85 17.61 11.36
CA ILE A 38 7.27 17.29 10.00
C ILE A 38 6.16 17.72 9.04
N THR A 39 6.52 18.49 8.01
CA THR A 39 5.62 18.87 6.92
C THR A 39 5.76 17.89 5.76
N ASN A 40 4.63 17.42 5.22
CA ASN A 40 4.61 16.61 4.03
C ASN A 40 4.42 17.48 2.78
N ASP A 41 5.53 17.96 2.21
CA ASP A 41 5.51 18.80 0.99
C ASP A 41 5.20 18.01 -0.30
N SER A 42 4.95 16.70 -0.21
CA SER A 42 4.65 15.88 -1.38
C SER A 42 3.15 15.86 -1.69
N PHE A 43 2.81 15.54 -2.95
CA PHE A 43 1.41 15.35 -3.38
C PHE A 43 0.77 14.06 -2.88
N PHE A 44 1.55 13.18 -2.25
CA PHE A 44 1.07 11.90 -1.73
C PHE A 44 1.10 11.92 -0.21
N THR A 45 0.33 11.06 0.42
CA THR A 45 0.37 10.93 1.88
C THR A 45 1.55 10.10 2.32
N LYS A 46 2.22 10.55 3.38
CA LYS A 46 3.31 9.84 4.04
C LYS A 46 2.76 9.04 5.22
N LEU A 47 3.12 7.77 5.33
CA LEU A 47 2.71 6.91 6.45
C LEU A 47 3.90 6.55 7.33
N ASN A 48 3.62 6.02 8.52
CA ASN A 48 4.66 5.51 9.40
C ASN A 48 5.44 4.35 8.75
N CYS A 49 6.77 4.33 8.88
CA CYS A 49 7.61 3.26 8.32
C CYS A 49 7.17 1.85 8.75
N LYS A 50 6.69 1.67 9.99
CA LYS A 50 6.20 0.36 10.46
C LYS A 50 4.98 -0.12 9.65
N CYS A 51 4.16 0.81 9.16
CA CYS A 51 3.03 0.48 8.32
C CYS A 51 3.46 0.15 6.89
N GLU A 52 4.38 0.94 6.31
CA GLU A 52 4.98 0.64 5.00
C GLU A 52 5.61 -0.76 4.99
N GLU A 53 6.44 -1.07 5.99
CA GLU A 53 7.04 -2.40 6.12
C GLU A 53 6.01 -3.52 6.26
N SER A 54 4.91 -3.27 7.00
CA SER A 54 3.85 -4.26 7.19
C SER A 54 3.05 -4.48 5.91
N PHE A 55 2.81 -3.41 5.16
CA PHE A 55 2.19 -3.46 3.85
C PHE A 55 3.04 -4.26 2.86
N ASP A 56 4.34 -3.96 2.78
CA ASP A 56 5.29 -4.70 1.94
C ASP A 56 5.34 -6.19 2.31
N ARG A 57 5.37 -6.51 3.60
CA ARG A 57 5.31 -7.92 4.06
C ARG A 57 4.02 -8.61 3.61
N CYS A 58 2.88 -7.93 3.73
CA CYS A 58 1.57 -8.45 3.34
C CYS A 58 1.51 -8.77 1.83
N LEU A 59 1.91 -7.82 0.98
CA LEU A 59 1.96 -8.03 -0.47
C LEU A 59 2.94 -9.14 -0.86
N ASN A 60 4.11 -9.18 -0.25
CA ASN A 60 5.10 -10.22 -0.52
C ASN A 60 4.60 -11.62 -0.16
N GLN A 61 3.85 -11.77 0.94
CA GLN A 61 3.24 -13.04 1.31
C GLN A 61 2.24 -13.51 0.25
N LEU A 62 1.39 -12.60 -0.24
CA LEU A 62 0.45 -12.90 -1.33
C LEU A 62 1.15 -13.34 -2.61
N MET A 63 2.20 -12.64 -3.02
CA MET A 63 2.98 -13.00 -4.20
C MET A 63 3.65 -14.37 -4.05
N ARG A 64 4.10 -14.73 -2.84
CA ARG A 64 4.67 -16.05 -2.55
C ARG A 64 3.61 -17.16 -2.64
N MET A 65 2.40 -16.91 -2.14
CA MET A 65 1.29 -17.87 -2.24
C MET A 65 0.82 -18.07 -3.69
N GLN A 66 0.87 -17.02 -4.51
CA GLN A 66 0.54 -17.10 -5.94
C GLN A 66 1.57 -17.89 -6.76
N ARG A 67 2.82 -18.04 -6.29
CA ARG A 67 3.83 -18.88 -6.97
C ARG A 67 3.58 -20.39 -6.85
N ILE A 68 2.73 -20.82 -5.92
CA ILE A 68 2.34 -22.23 -5.74
C ILE A 68 1.05 -22.57 -6.54
N GLN A 69 0.40 -21.57 -7.14
CA GLN A 69 -0.80 -21.76 -7.96
C GLN A 69 -0.43 -22.06 -9.43
N PRO A 70 -0.85 -23.21 -10.01
CA PRO A 70 -0.43 -23.62 -11.36
C PRO A 70 -1.08 -22.82 -12.51
N ARG A 71 -1.88 -21.78 -12.22
CA ARG A 71 -2.75 -21.14 -13.21
C ARG A 71 -2.63 -19.62 -13.36
N HIS A 72 -1.56 -18.98 -12.88
CA HIS A 72 -1.40 -17.53 -13.08
C HIS A 72 -0.02 -17.17 -13.66
N ARG A 73 -0.02 -16.66 -14.90
CA ARG A 73 1.09 -15.87 -15.47
C ARG A 73 0.88 -14.40 -15.09
N PRO A 74 1.62 -13.80 -14.16
CA PRO A 74 1.45 -12.38 -13.87
C PRO A 74 2.42 -11.59 -14.76
N LYS A 75 1.98 -11.24 -15.97
CA LYS A 75 2.59 -10.12 -16.72
C LYS A 75 2.13 -8.75 -16.19
N LEU A 76 1.13 -8.71 -15.30
CA LEU A 76 0.56 -7.49 -14.72
C LEU A 76 1.26 -7.01 -13.43
N ALA A 77 1.94 -7.90 -12.69
CA ALA A 77 2.54 -7.54 -11.40
C ALA A 77 3.75 -6.58 -11.51
N LYS A 78 4.36 -6.46 -12.69
CA LYS A 78 5.48 -5.54 -12.91
C LYS A 78 5.06 -4.07 -13.05
N SER A 79 3.83 -3.79 -13.48
CA SER A 79 3.38 -2.41 -13.75
C SER A 79 2.98 -1.65 -12.48
N LEU A 80 2.36 -2.31 -11.50
CA LEU A 80 1.95 -1.68 -10.24
C LEU A 80 3.13 -1.48 -9.26
N LEU A 81 4.08 -2.43 -9.22
CA LEU A 81 5.31 -2.31 -8.42
C LEU A 81 6.17 -1.10 -8.83
N SER A 82 6.16 -0.72 -10.11
CA SER A 82 6.92 0.45 -10.61
C SER A 82 6.34 1.79 -10.14
N LEU A 83 5.02 1.87 -9.94
CA LEU A 83 4.37 3.05 -9.37
C LEU A 83 4.53 3.10 -7.84
N TYR A 84 4.44 1.94 -7.18
CA TYR A 84 4.62 1.81 -5.74
C TYR A 84 6.05 2.13 -5.26
N SER A 85 7.06 1.74 -6.06
CA SER A 85 8.46 2.03 -5.74
C SER A 85 8.84 3.51 -5.93
N GLN A 86 8.09 4.28 -6.72
CA GLN A 86 8.32 5.71 -6.88
C GLN A 86 7.80 6.53 -5.68
N THR A 87 6.80 6.02 -4.94
CA THR A 87 6.28 6.66 -3.73
C THR A 87 6.99 6.20 -2.44
N ALA A 88 7.49 4.96 -2.39
CA ALA A 88 8.19 4.40 -1.23
C ALA A 88 9.67 4.86 -1.07
N THR A 89 10.25 5.51 -2.09
CA THR A 89 11.66 5.96 -2.05
C THR A 89 11.86 7.32 -1.35
N ILE A 90 10.78 8.00 -0.94
CA ILE A 90 10.87 9.29 -0.20
C ILE A 90 10.64 9.07 1.30
N ALA A 91 11.29 8.03 1.85
CA ALA A 91 11.58 7.94 3.27
C ALA A 91 12.75 8.89 3.58
N MET A 92 12.48 9.90 4.42
CA MET A 92 13.51 10.53 5.24
C MET A 92 13.66 9.70 6.52
#